data_AF-A0A7K2XDR6-F1
#
_entry.id   AF-A0A7K2XDR6-F1
#
_cell.length_a   1.000
_cell.length_b   1.000
_cell.length_c   1.000
_cell.angle_alpha   90.00
_cell.angle_beta   90.00
_cell.angle_gamma   90.00
#
_symmetry.space_group_name_H-M   'P 1'
#
loop_
_entity.id
_entity.type
_entity.pdbx_description
1 polymer ?
#
loop_
_entity_poly.entity_id
_entity_poly.type
_entity_poly.pdbx_seq_one_letter_code
_entity_poly.pdbx_strand_id
1 'polypeptide(L)'
;ERLPAARELADSLGVNVHTVLRGYQRLREEGLIELRRGRGAIVVPGATAPDRARLVSRLREAAAEARELGLSEAEFLDLARTSMG
;
A
#
# COMPACT_ATOMS: atom_id res chain seq x y z
N GLU A 1 10.67 -0.76 -9.57
CA GLU A 1 11.81 -1.59 -9.12
C GLU A 1 11.30 -2.96 -8.66
N ARG A 2 12.11 -4.03 -8.69
CA ARG A 2 11.71 -5.39 -8.27
C ARG A 2 12.27 -5.66 -6.88
N LEU A 3 11.46 -6.24 -6.00
CA LEU A 3 11.92 -6.69 -4.69
C LEU A 3 12.64 -8.05 -4.78
N PRO A 4 13.64 -8.30 -3.91
CA PRO A 4 14.34 -9.58 -3.84
C PRO A 4 13.38 -10.74 -3.52
N ALA A 5 13.80 -11.97 -3.85
CA ALA A 5 13.03 -13.13 -3.46
C ALA A 5 12.94 -13.22 -1.93
N ALA A 6 11.84 -13.76 -1.41
CA ALA A 6 11.62 -13.78 0.04
C ALA A 6 12.74 -14.52 0.81
N ARG A 7 13.33 -15.56 0.21
CA ARG A 7 14.50 -16.27 0.77
C ARG A 7 15.75 -15.39 0.79
N GLU A 8 16.08 -14.75 -0.32
CA GLU A 8 17.24 -13.83 -0.40
C GLU A 8 17.15 -12.70 0.63
N LEU A 9 15.96 -12.11 0.77
CA LEU A 9 15.74 -11.05 1.76
C LEU A 9 15.78 -11.59 3.20
N ALA A 10 15.25 -12.78 3.44
CA ALA A 10 15.31 -13.42 4.76
C ALA A 10 16.75 -13.71 5.18
N ASP A 11 17.56 -14.24 4.26
CA ASP A 11 18.97 -14.56 4.52
C ASP A 11 19.80 -13.29 4.78
N SER A 12 19.62 -12.25 3.97
CA SER A 12 20.33 -10.97 4.15
C SER A 12 19.97 -10.24 5.45
N LEU A 13 18.73 -10.38 5.93
CA LEU A 13 18.26 -9.74 7.16
C LEU A 13 18.38 -10.65 8.40
N GLY A 14 18.72 -11.92 8.24
CA GLY A 14 18.77 -12.89 9.33
C GLY A 14 17.41 -13.15 9.98
N VAL A 15 16.32 -13.06 9.22
CA VAL A 15 14.94 -13.24 9.72
C VAL A 15 14.27 -14.48 9.11
N ASN A 16 13.17 -14.93 9.70
CA ASN A 16 12.40 -16.04 9.16
C ASN A 16 11.73 -15.66 7.81
N VAL A 17 11.79 -16.55 6.81
CA VAL A 17 11.16 -16.32 5.49
C VAL A 17 9.66 -16.04 5.56
N HIS A 18 8.94 -16.62 6.52
CA HIS A 18 7.52 -16.34 6.75
C HIS A 18 7.28 -14.92 7.25
N THR A 19 8.25 -14.30 7.94
CA THR A 19 8.18 -12.88 8.32
C THR A 19 8.25 -12.00 7.07
N VAL A 20 9.16 -12.30 6.15
CA VAL A 20 9.27 -11.58 4.86
C VAL A 20 8.01 -11.75 4.02
N LEU A 21 7.50 -12.98 3.91
CA LEU A 21 6.27 -13.26 3.16
C LEU A 21 5.06 -12.50 3.72
N ARG A 22 4.93 -12.41 5.05
CA ARG A 22 3.90 -11.58 5.69
C ARG A 22 4.09 -10.09 5.38
N GLY A 23 5.34 -9.60 5.41
CA GLY A 23 5.65 -8.23 4.99
C GLY A 23 5.23 -7.94 3.54
N TYR A 24 5.56 -8.83 2.61
CA TYR A 24 5.15 -8.68 1.20
C TYR A 24 3.63 -8.76 1.02
N GLN A 25 2.93 -9.63 1.76
CA GLN A 25 1.46 -9.68 1.73
C GLN A 25 0.86 -8.35 2.17
N ARG A 26 1.36 -7.76 3.26
CA ARG A 26 0.92 -6.46 3.75
C ARG A 26 1.18 -5.34 2.75
N LEU A 27 2.37 -5.27 2.17
CA LEU A 27 2.69 -4.27 1.14
C LEU A 27 1.77 -4.38 -0.09
N ARG A 28 1.37 -5.61 -0.45
CA ARG A 28 0.40 -5.84 -1.53
C ARG A 28 -0.99 -5.35 -1.16
N GLU A 29 -1.46 -5.65 0.06
CA GLU A 29 -2.75 -5.16 0.58
C GLU A 29 -2.77 -3.63 0.65
N GLU A 30 -1.63 -3.01 0.95
CA GLU A 30 -1.47 -1.57 0.96
C GLU A 30 -1.35 -0.95 -0.46
N GLY A 31 -1.31 -1.78 -1.51
CA GLY A 31 -1.19 -1.33 -2.91
C GLY A 31 0.19 -0.79 -3.28
N LEU A 32 1.22 -1.13 -2.51
CA LEU A 32 2.60 -0.66 -2.70
C LEU A 32 3.40 -1.57 -3.62
N ILE A 33 3.03 -2.85 -3.68
CA ILE A 33 3.63 -3.83 -4.58
C ILE A 33 2.58 -4.67 -5.30
N GLU A 34 2.94 -5.19 -6.47
CA GLU A 34 2.17 -6.18 -7.23
C GLU A 34 2.96 -7.49 -7.32
N LEU A 35 2.25 -8.63 -7.28
CA LEU A 35 2.85 -9.94 -7.56
C LEU A 35 2.64 -10.30 -9.04
N ARG A 36 3.73 -10.43 -9.80
CA ARG A 36 3.67 -10.82 -11.22
C ARG A 36 4.22 -12.22 -11.42
N ARG A 37 3.47 -13.07 -12.12
CA ARG A 37 3.89 -14.46 -12.45
C ARG A 37 5.26 -14.42 -13.14
N GLY A 38 6.22 -15.19 -12.65
CA GLY A 38 7.59 -15.27 -13.18
C GLY A 38 8.48 -14.04 -12.92
N ARG A 39 7.94 -12.93 -12.40
CA ARG A 39 8.72 -11.71 -12.10
C ARG A 39 8.79 -11.34 -10.62
N GLY A 40 8.07 -12.07 -9.76
CA GLY A 40 8.08 -11.84 -8.32
C GLY A 40 7.33 -10.57 -7.90
N ALA A 41 7.71 -10.00 -6.76
CA ALA A 41 7.15 -8.76 -6.23
C ALA A 41 7.75 -7.53 -6.94
N ILE A 42 6.89 -6.67 -7.50
CA ILE A 42 7.28 -5.44 -8.17
C ILE A 42 6.69 -4.25 -7.43
N VAL A 43 7.52 -3.25 -7.16
CA VAL A 43 7.08 -1.96 -6.59
C VAL A 43 6.19 -1.25 -7.60
N VAL A 44 4.98 -0.87 -7.18
CA VAL A 44 4.03 -0.12 -8.01
C VAL A 44 4.65 1.24 -8.38
N PRO A 45 4.62 1.66 -9.66
CA PRO A 45 5.09 2.98 -10.06
C PRO A 45 4.42 4.08 -9.23
N GLY A 46 5.23 4.96 -8.63
CA GLY A 46 4.75 6.02 -7.73
C GLY A 46 4.46 5.59 -6.29
N ALA A 47 4.49 4.29 -5.95
CA ALA A 47 4.39 3.84 -4.55
C ALA A 47 5.62 4.23 -3.70
N THR A 48 6.77 4.42 -4.34
CA THR A 48 7.99 4.95 -3.71
C THR A 48 8.06 6.46 -3.70
N ALA A 49 7.09 7.19 -4.28
CA ALA A 49 7.02 8.63 -4.06
C ALA A 49 6.58 8.83 -2.60
N PRO A 50 7.44 9.40 -1.72
CA PRO A 50 7.10 9.63 -0.32
C PRO A 50 5.77 10.38 -0.18
N ASP A 51 5.49 11.25 -1.15
CA ASP A 51 4.25 12.03 -1.25
C ASP A 51 3.01 11.18 -1.50
N ARG A 52 3.11 10.10 -2.30
CA ARG A 52 1.96 9.22 -2.56
C ARG A 52 1.64 8.32 -1.37
N ALA A 53 2.66 7.75 -0.73
CA ALA A 53 2.46 6.95 0.48
C ALA A 53 1.85 7.81 1.61
N ARG A 54 2.35 9.04 1.77
CA ARG A 54 1.77 10.04 2.68
C ARG A 54 0.33 10.35 2.32
N LEU A 55 0.02 10.60 1.04
CA LEU A 55 -1.35 10.88 0.60
C LEU A 55 -2.30 9.70 0.86
N VAL A 56 -1.87 8.47 0.62
CA VAL A 56 -2.66 7.26 0.92
C VAL A 56 -2.95 7.15 2.43
N SER A 57 -1.99 7.45 3.31
CA SER A 57 -2.23 7.49 4.76
C SER A 57 -3.30 8.52 5.12
N ARG A 58 -3.17 9.73 4.57
CA ARG A 58 -4.12 10.84 4.80
C ARG A 58 -5.52 10.52 4.28
N LEU A 59 -5.64 9.85 3.14
CA LEU A 59 -6.92 9.39 2.62
C LEU A 59 -7.55 8.30 3.49
N ARG A 60 -6.75 7.40 4.07
CA ARG A 60 -7.25 6.39 5.03
C ARG A 60 -7.75 7.03 6.31
N GLU A 61 -7.00 8.01 6.85
CA GLU A 61 -7.43 8.80 8.01
C GLU A 61 -8.75 9.51 7.74
N ALA A 62 -8.86 10.22 6.62
CA ALA A 62 -10.08 10.92 6.22
C ALA A 62 -11.26 9.97 5.98
N ALA A 63 -11.03 8.79 5.40
CA ALA A 63 -12.08 7.78 5.21
C ALA A 63 -12.53 7.14 6.54
N ALA A 64 -11.67 7.07 7.56
CA ALA A 64 -12.07 6.63 8.89
C ALA A 64 -12.98 7.68 9.55
N GLU A 65 -12.57 8.95 9.52
CA GLU A 65 -13.35 10.07 10.05
C GLU A 65 -14.71 10.21 9.34
N ALA A 66 -14.75 10.11 8.01
CA ALA A 66 -16.00 10.15 7.24
C ALA A 66 -16.98 9.05 7.69
N ARG A 67 -16.48 7.84 7.97
CA ARG A 67 -17.33 6.74 8.49
C ARG A 67 -17.83 7.02 9.90
N GLU A 68 -17.02 7.62 10.77
CA GLU A 68 -17.45 8.05 12.11
C GLU A 68 -18.53 9.14 12.05
N LEU A 69 -18.45 10.00 11.04
CA LEU A 69 -19.47 11.03 10.74
C LEU A 69 -20.70 10.48 10.01
N GLY A 70 -20.73 9.19 9.68
CA GLY A 70 -21.86 8.53 9.03
C GLY A 70 -21.96 8.74 7.51
N LEU A 71 -20.90 9.21 6.85
CA LEU A 71 -20.89 9.39 5.40
C LEU A 71 -20.83 8.04 4.69
N SER A 72 -21.58 7.96 3.61
CA SER A 72 -21.46 6.91 2.61
C SER A 72 -20.17 7.08 1.78
N GLU A 73 -19.74 5.99 1.14
CA GLU A 73 -18.60 6.02 0.21
C GLU A 73 -18.81 7.05 -0.92
N ALA A 74 -20.04 7.17 -1.43
CA ALA A 74 -20.37 8.13 -2.48
C ALA A 74 -20.17 9.57 -2.01
N GLU A 75 -20.63 9.91 -0.80
CA GLU A 75 -20.46 11.26 -0.23
C GLU A 75 -18.99 11.59 0.04
N PHE A 76 -18.22 10.62 0.54
CA PHE A 76 -16.78 10.80 0.73
C PHE A 76 -16.05 11.05 -0.60
N LEU A 77 -16.39 10.29 -1.66
CA LEU A 77 -15.79 10.47 -2.98
C LEU A 77 -16.17 11.80 -3.63
N ASP A 78 -17.40 12.27 -3.42
CA ASP A 78 -17.83 13.58 -3.92
C ASP A 78 -17.11 14.72 -3.19
N LEU A 79 -16.96 14.65 -1.86
CA LEU A 79 -16.15 15.60 -1.08
C LEU A 79 -14.69 15.65 -1.55
N ALA A 80 -14.07 14.47 -1.74
CA ALA A 80 -12.72 14.38 -2.27
C ALA A 80 -12.62 15.04 -3.65
N ARG A 81 -13.59 14.81 -4.54
CA ARG A 81 -13.63 15.41 -5.89
C ARG A 81 -13.78 16.93 -5.83
N THR A 82 -14.67 17.46 -4.98
CA THR A 82 -14.85 18.92 -4.82
C THR A 82 -13.61 19.58 -4.23
N SER A 83 -12.89 18.93 -3.31
CA SER A 83 -11.67 19.49 -2.71
C SER A 83 -10.46 19.56 -3.66
N MET A 84 -10.51 18.89 -4.80
CA MET A 84 -9.48 18.93 -5.84
C MET A 84 -9.73 20.03 -6.89
N GLY A 85 -10.86 20.75 -6.81
CA GLY A 85 -11.28 21.80 -7.75
C GLY A 85 -11.09 23.20 -7.19
#